data_AF-A0A1H6C8G3-F1
#
_entry.id   AF-A0A1H6C8G3-F1
#
_cell.length_a   1.000
_cell.length_b   1.000
_cell.length_c   1.000
_cell.angle_alpha   90.00
_cell.angle_beta   90.00
_cell.angle_gamma   90.00
#
_symmetry.space_group_name_H-M   'P 1'
#
loop_
_entity.id
_entity.type
_entity.pdbx_description
1 polymer ?
#
loop_
_entity_poly.entity_id
_entity_poly.type
_entity_poly.pdbx_seq_one_letter_code
_entity_poly.pdbx_strand_id
1 'polypeptide(L)'
;MRFWKRAAKRQVHPLHMGLVGRKQLSVSLRPAEWAELIDSLAWQDAKRRSAWAPPEEARELLMPIVRAVLEDVPPDGTLQVTTDLRGLAPQDKAGPRRTLPAPPAVERTEWYVTDPWLRLRADLRDGSVLDLSVTDHVRHRRTEKRSRSGRLKIKVKTKGVARVSATRTLPRGAAVRRPATPPPPFVSVRVREGERTVIRTDAKLAVDAQVRPTPERILDVLTELFRWTPPKAARRTS
;
A
#
# COMPACT_ATOMS: atom_id res chain seq x y z
N MET A 1 44.69 -15.72 20.33
CA MET A 1 44.03 -15.15 19.13
C MET A 1 43.86 -16.24 18.08
N ARG A 2 42.62 -16.63 17.78
CA ARG A 2 42.15 -17.35 16.57
C ARG A 2 40.61 -17.24 16.63
N PHE A 3 40.05 -16.16 16.07
CA PHE A 3 39.30 -16.18 14.81
C PHE A 3 38.55 -17.51 14.60
N TRP A 4 37.23 -17.50 14.79
CA TRP A 4 36.17 -18.36 14.20
C TRP A 4 34.91 -18.34 15.10
N LYS A 5 34.31 -17.16 15.32
CA LYS A 5 32.87 -17.16 15.61
C LYS A 5 32.17 -17.27 14.27
N ARG A 6 31.64 -18.47 14.02
CA ARG A 6 30.68 -18.81 12.97
C ARG A 6 29.77 -17.60 12.71
N ALA A 7 29.96 -16.94 11.58
CA ALA A 7 28.93 -16.06 11.05
C ALA A 7 27.75 -16.98 10.74
N ALA A 8 26.79 -17.06 11.67
CA ALA A 8 25.54 -17.75 11.45
C ALA A 8 25.01 -17.24 10.11
N LYS A 9 24.94 -18.10 9.09
CA LYS A 9 24.14 -17.84 7.90
C LYS A 9 22.74 -17.60 8.46
N ARG A 10 22.35 -16.33 8.68
CA ARG A 10 20.95 -15.98 8.97
C ARG A 10 20.17 -16.59 7.82
N GLN A 11 19.39 -17.64 8.12
CA GLN A 11 18.58 -18.29 7.10
C GLN A 11 17.64 -17.23 6.53
N VAL A 12 17.57 -17.15 5.21
CA VAL A 12 16.66 -16.23 4.54
C VAL A 12 15.24 -16.68 4.87
N HIS A 13 14.41 -15.75 5.34
CA HIS A 13 13.04 -16.08 5.72
C HIS A 13 12.30 -16.67 4.50
N PRO A 14 11.52 -17.76 4.62
CA PRO A 14 10.89 -18.39 3.45
C PRO A 14 10.02 -17.43 2.63
N LEU A 15 9.28 -16.54 3.31
CA LEU A 15 8.45 -15.51 2.67
C LEU A 15 9.26 -14.45 1.89
N HIS A 16 10.52 -14.23 2.28
CA HIS A 16 11.42 -13.35 1.53
C HIS A 16 11.59 -13.87 0.10
N MET A 17 11.89 -15.16 -0.05
CA MET A 17 12.10 -15.79 -1.36
C MET A 17 10.82 -15.73 -2.21
N GLY A 18 9.66 -15.90 -1.57
CA GLY A 18 8.36 -15.69 -2.21
C GLY A 18 8.21 -14.26 -2.75
N LEU A 19 8.55 -13.26 -1.94
CA LEU A 19 8.46 -11.85 -2.31
C LEU A 19 9.45 -11.49 -3.44
N VAL A 20 10.69 -11.96 -3.39
CA VAL A 20 11.69 -11.72 -4.46
C VAL A 20 11.26 -12.36 -5.77
N GLY A 21 10.85 -13.64 -5.73
CA GLY A 21 10.52 -14.39 -6.94
C GLY A 21 9.20 -13.96 -7.57
N ARG A 22 8.14 -13.83 -6.77
CA ARG A 22 6.77 -13.58 -7.27
C ARG A 22 6.38 -12.10 -7.24
N LYS A 23 7.13 -11.26 -6.51
CA LYS A 23 6.73 -9.89 -6.19
C LYS A 23 5.33 -9.80 -5.61
N GLN A 24 4.92 -10.83 -4.87
CA GLN A 24 3.61 -10.94 -4.26
C GLN A 24 3.77 -11.57 -2.89
N LEU A 25 2.93 -11.15 -1.95
CA LEU A 25 2.92 -11.65 -0.59
C LEU A 25 1.49 -11.60 -0.06
N SER A 26 0.99 -12.71 0.48
CA SER A 26 -0.29 -12.76 1.19
C SER A 26 -0.11 -13.62 2.43
N VAL A 27 0.04 -12.96 3.57
CA VAL A 27 0.40 -13.60 4.85
C VAL A 27 -0.30 -12.93 6.01
N SER A 28 -0.54 -13.70 7.07
CA SER A 28 -0.95 -13.20 8.38
C SER A 28 0.10 -13.69 9.37
N LEU A 29 0.77 -12.75 10.02
CA LEU A 29 1.87 -13.05 10.94
C LEU A 29 1.69 -12.23 12.22
N ARG A 30 2.28 -12.75 13.31
CA ARG A 30 2.44 -12.03 14.57
C ARG A 30 3.57 -11.01 14.46
N PRO A 31 3.65 -10.01 15.37
CA PRO A 31 4.71 -9.01 15.35
C PRO A 31 6.14 -9.59 15.37
N ALA A 32 6.38 -10.66 16.12
CA ALA A 32 7.71 -11.30 16.18
C ALA A 32 8.12 -11.90 14.82
N GLU A 33 7.21 -12.60 14.16
CA GLU A 33 7.44 -13.19 12.83
C GLU A 33 7.60 -12.11 11.75
N TRP A 34 6.84 -11.01 11.85
CA TRP A 34 7.06 -9.83 11.01
C TRP A 34 8.44 -9.21 11.23
N ALA A 35 8.90 -9.09 12.47
CA ALA A 35 10.23 -8.58 12.78
C ALA A 35 11.32 -9.44 12.14
N GLU A 36 11.20 -10.78 12.18
CA GLU A 36 12.11 -11.70 11.51
C GLU A 36 12.13 -11.52 9.99
N LEU A 37 10.96 -11.38 9.35
CA LEU A 37 10.86 -11.12 7.92
C LEU A 37 11.48 -9.76 7.54
N ILE A 38 11.16 -8.71 8.29
CA ILE A 38 11.70 -7.36 8.09
C ILE A 38 13.22 -7.35 8.23
N ASP A 39 13.77 -8.03 9.24
CA ASP A 39 15.21 -8.18 9.44
C ASP A 39 15.87 -8.94 8.29
N SER A 40 15.20 -9.99 7.79
CA SER A 40 15.67 -10.74 6.63
C SER A 40 15.74 -9.87 5.37
N LEU A 41 14.71 -9.04 5.13
CA LEU A 41 14.65 -8.12 4.00
C LEU A 41 15.72 -7.03 4.10
N ALA A 42 15.84 -6.38 5.26
CA ALA A 42 16.83 -5.33 5.50
C ALA A 42 18.27 -5.85 5.36
N TRP A 43 18.54 -7.06 5.85
CA TRP A 43 19.87 -7.67 5.73
C TRP A 43 20.27 -7.96 4.28
N GLN A 44 19.34 -8.36 3.42
CA GLN A 44 19.63 -8.57 2.00
C GLN A 44 19.73 -7.25 1.22
N ASP A 45 18.92 -6.26 1.57
CA ASP A 45 18.98 -4.94 0.94
C ASP A 45 20.35 -4.26 1.15
N ALA A 46 20.91 -4.40 2.37
CA ALA A 46 22.28 -3.97 2.66
C ALA A 46 23.33 -4.62 1.74
N LYS A 47 23.03 -5.79 1.19
CA LYS A 47 23.88 -6.53 0.24
C LYS A 47 23.55 -6.21 -1.21
N ARG A 48 23.37 -4.92 -1.54
CA ARG A 48 22.97 -4.24 -2.81
C ARG A 48 23.18 -4.90 -4.20
N ARG A 49 23.87 -6.04 -4.32
CA ARG A 49 24.06 -6.87 -5.54
C ARG A 49 23.59 -8.32 -5.38
N SER A 50 22.78 -8.61 -4.36
CA SER A 50 22.22 -9.94 -4.17
C SER A 50 21.11 -10.18 -5.19
N ALA A 51 21.13 -11.32 -5.88
CA ALA A 51 19.99 -11.81 -6.65
C ALA A 51 18.72 -11.97 -5.78
N TRP A 52 18.87 -11.85 -4.45
CA TRP A 52 17.82 -11.96 -3.45
C TRP A 52 17.51 -10.60 -2.80
N ALA A 53 17.88 -9.50 -3.44
CA ALA A 53 17.44 -8.18 -2.99
C ALA A 53 15.90 -8.07 -3.14
N PRO A 54 15.19 -7.52 -2.14
CA PRO A 54 13.76 -7.33 -2.27
C PRO A 54 13.42 -6.31 -3.37
N PRO A 55 12.20 -6.36 -3.94
CA PRO A 55 11.72 -5.30 -4.83
C PRO A 55 11.83 -3.93 -4.14
N GLU A 56 12.17 -2.90 -4.90
CA GLU A 56 12.32 -1.53 -4.39
C GLU A 56 11.04 -1.05 -3.69
N GLU A 57 9.88 -1.37 -4.25
CA GLU A 57 8.57 -1.07 -3.67
C GLU A 57 8.35 -1.77 -2.32
N ALA A 58 8.95 -2.95 -2.10
CA ALA A 58 8.86 -3.59 -0.79
C ALA A 58 9.59 -2.74 0.25
N ARG A 59 10.80 -2.29 -0.07
CA ARG A 59 11.65 -1.49 0.82
C ARG A 59 11.06 -0.10 1.07
N GLU A 60 10.64 0.58 0.02
CA GLU A 60 10.31 2.00 0.06
C GLU A 60 8.85 2.26 0.41
N LEU A 61 7.95 1.30 0.16
CA LEU A 61 6.52 1.47 0.40
C LEU A 61 6.00 0.52 1.46
N LEU A 62 6.20 -0.78 1.25
CA LEU A 62 5.58 -1.80 2.11
C LEU A 62 6.16 -1.76 3.53
N MET A 63 7.49 -1.76 3.67
CA MET A 63 8.16 -1.85 4.97
C MET A 63 7.88 -0.67 5.90
N PRO A 64 7.91 0.61 5.46
CA PRO A 64 7.55 1.73 6.33
C PRO A 64 6.11 1.63 6.85
N ILE A 65 5.16 1.25 6.00
CA ILE A 65 3.74 1.09 6.39
C ILE A 65 3.58 -0.05 7.39
N VAL A 66 4.18 -1.21 7.11
CA VAL A 66 4.12 -2.38 8.01
C VAL A 66 4.72 -2.04 9.37
N ARG A 67 5.89 -1.40 9.41
CA ARG A 67 6.54 -1.00 10.66
C ARG A 67 5.66 -0.05 11.48
N ALA A 68 5.12 0.99 10.84
CA ALA A 68 4.25 1.95 11.51
C ALA A 68 2.99 1.29 12.09
N VAL A 69 2.37 0.35 11.37
CA VAL A 69 1.19 -0.36 11.89
C VAL A 69 1.56 -1.32 13.03
N LEU A 70 2.70 -2.01 12.94
CA LEU A 70 3.14 -2.96 13.98
C LEU A 70 3.36 -2.31 15.35
N GLU A 71 3.64 -1.01 15.41
CA GLU A 71 3.75 -0.27 16.68
C GLU A 71 2.47 -0.37 17.51
N ASP A 72 1.31 -0.41 16.85
CA ASP A 72 -0.01 -0.49 17.49
C ASP A 72 -0.58 -1.91 17.59
N VAL A 73 0.10 -2.93 17.06
CA VAL A 73 -0.32 -4.34 17.17
C VAL A 73 0.20 -4.92 18.49
N PRO A 74 -0.62 -5.65 19.27
CA PRO A 74 -0.16 -6.28 20.50
C PRO A 74 0.71 -7.52 20.18
N PRO A 75 1.59 -7.98 21.09
CA PRO A 75 2.51 -9.09 20.81
C PRO A 75 1.85 -10.39 20.34
N ASP A 76 0.62 -10.65 20.80
CA ASP A 76 -0.23 -11.78 20.45
C ASP A 76 -1.20 -11.49 19.28
N GLY A 77 -1.27 -10.24 18.85
CA GLY A 77 -2.11 -9.79 17.74
C GLY A 77 -1.59 -10.25 16.38
N THR A 78 -2.39 -10.00 15.35
CA THR A 78 -2.05 -10.37 13.99
C THR A 78 -2.05 -9.17 13.05
N LEU A 79 -1.11 -9.18 12.11
CA LEU A 79 -1.06 -8.27 10.99
C LEU A 79 -1.11 -9.09 9.70
N GLN A 80 -2.22 -8.98 9.00
CA GLN A 80 -2.42 -9.56 7.68
C GLN A 80 -2.03 -8.54 6.61
N VAL A 81 -1.19 -8.98 5.67
CA VAL A 81 -0.78 -8.18 4.51
C VAL A 81 -0.97 -9.00 3.25
N THR A 82 -1.68 -8.44 2.29
CA THR A 82 -1.75 -8.93 0.91
C THR A 82 -1.24 -7.82 -0.01
N THR A 83 -0.24 -8.13 -0.83
CA THR A 83 0.37 -7.16 -1.72
C THR A 83 0.81 -7.77 -3.04
N ASP A 84 0.71 -6.96 -4.10
CA ASP A 84 1.20 -7.23 -5.45
C ASP A 84 2.15 -6.10 -5.87
N LEU A 85 3.45 -6.40 -5.89
CA LEU A 85 4.53 -5.50 -6.25
C LEU A 85 5.03 -5.72 -7.69
N ARG A 86 4.24 -6.40 -8.54
CA ARG A 86 4.58 -6.55 -9.97
C ARG A 86 4.43 -5.24 -10.75
N GLY A 87 3.87 -4.21 -10.11
CA GLY A 87 3.57 -2.91 -10.71
C GLY A 87 2.34 -2.95 -11.63
N LEU A 88 2.20 -1.89 -12.44
CA LEU A 88 1.08 -1.66 -13.36
C LEU A 88 1.29 -2.27 -14.76
N ALA A 89 2.49 -2.80 -15.01
CA ALA A 89 2.89 -3.40 -16.30
C ALA A 89 2.24 -4.76 -16.64
N PRO A 90 1.86 -5.64 -15.68
CA PRO A 90 1.26 -6.93 -16.02
C PRO A 90 -0.02 -6.77 -16.86
N GLN A 91 -0.07 -7.47 -18.01
CA GLN A 91 -1.18 -7.34 -18.97
C GLN A 91 -2.52 -7.80 -18.40
N ASP A 92 -2.50 -8.70 -17.41
CA ASP A 92 -3.66 -9.20 -16.67
C ASP A 92 -4.39 -8.10 -15.87
N LYS A 93 -3.76 -6.95 -15.63
CA LYS A 93 -4.38 -5.81 -14.92
C LYS A 93 -5.06 -4.79 -15.86
N ALA A 94 -4.88 -4.93 -17.18
CA ALA A 94 -5.44 -4.01 -18.16
C ALA A 94 -6.91 -4.34 -18.46
N GLY A 95 -7.77 -3.35 -18.24
CA GLY A 95 -9.17 -3.41 -18.65
C GLY A 95 -9.35 -3.29 -20.17
N PRO A 96 -10.58 -3.48 -20.67
CA PRO A 96 -10.88 -3.43 -22.09
C PRO A 96 -10.56 -2.06 -22.69
N ARG A 97 -10.10 -2.07 -23.94
CA ARG A 97 -9.90 -0.85 -24.73
C ARG A 97 -11.23 -0.35 -25.27
N ARG A 98 -11.49 0.95 -25.11
CA ARG A 98 -12.64 1.65 -25.67
C ARG A 98 -12.19 2.62 -26.75
N THR A 99 -12.85 2.59 -27.89
CA THR A 99 -12.68 3.60 -28.95
C THR A 99 -13.40 4.90 -28.55
N LEU A 100 -12.73 6.03 -28.72
CA LEU A 100 -13.27 7.35 -28.44
C LEU A 100 -13.60 8.09 -29.74
N PRO A 101 -14.57 9.02 -29.73
CA PRO A 101 -14.83 9.88 -30.87
C PRO A 101 -13.57 10.63 -31.35
N ALA A 102 -13.31 10.55 -32.66
CA ALA A 102 -12.14 11.12 -33.31
C ALA A 102 -12.47 11.57 -34.74
N PRO A 103 -11.75 12.56 -35.30
CA PRO A 103 -11.87 12.94 -36.70
C PRO A 103 -11.45 11.81 -37.66
N PRO A 104 -11.82 11.87 -38.96
CA PRO A 104 -11.33 10.95 -39.96
C PRO A 104 -9.81 10.84 -39.98
N ALA A 105 -9.28 9.65 -40.26
CA ALA A 105 -7.85 9.30 -40.22
C ALA A 105 -7.15 9.45 -38.86
N VAL A 106 -7.91 9.67 -37.78
CA VAL A 106 -7.43 9.64 -36.40
C VAL A 106 -8.15 8.53 -35.64
N GLU A 107 -7.39 7.63 -35.03
CA GLU A 107 -7.92 6.64 -34.09
C GLU A 107 -7.61 7.10 -32.67
N ARG A 108 -8.58 7.00 -31.76
CA ARG A 108 -8.40 7.29 -30.34
C ARG A 108 -8.91 6.12 -29.53
N THR A 109 -8.05 5.56 -28.69
CA THR A 109 -8.40 4.48 -27.78
C THR A 109 -8.04 4.85 -26.36
N GLU A 110 -8.86 4.40 -25.41
CA GLU A 110 -8.65 4.59 -23.97
C GLU A 110 -8.84 3.26 -23.26
N TRP A 111 -8.00 2.99 -22.27
CA TRP A 111 -8.17 1.86 -21.37
C TRP A 111 -7.71 2.24 -19.97
N TYR A 112 -8.13 1.45 -19.00
CA TYR A 112 -7.82 1.64 -17.59
C TYR A 112 -7.08 0.42 -17.07
N VAL A 113 -6.05 0.65 -16.27
CA VAL A 113 -5.39 -0.36 -15.45
C VAL A 113 -5.84 -0.10 -14.02
N THR A 114 -6.31 -1.14 -13.33
CA THR A 114 -6.66 -1.08 -11.90
C THR A 114 -5.82 -2.10 -11.16
N ASP A 115 -4.99 -1.65 -10.22
CA ASP A 115 -4.04 -2.47 -9.47
C ASP A 115 -4.28 -2.35 -7.97
N PRO A 116 -5.06 -3.26 -7.35
CA PRO A 116 -5.20 -3.35 -5.90
C PRO A 116 -3.93 -3.97 -5.32
N TRP A 117 -2.90 -3.16 -5.10
CA TRP A 117 -1.56 -3.64 -4.80
C TRP A 117 -1.26 -3.78 -3.30
N LEU A 118 -2.06 -3.20 -2.42
CA LEU A 118 -1.93 -3.35 -0.97
C LEU A 118 -3.29 -3.49 -0.31
N ARG A 119 -3.43 -4.54 0.50
CA ARG A 119 -4.46 -4.69 1.50
C ARG A 119 -3.79 -5.10 2.81
N LEU A 120 -4.15 -4.42 3.88
CA LEU A 120 -3.62 -4.67 5.20
C LEU A 120 -4.77 -4.75 6.19
N ARG A 121 -4.71 -5.67 7.13
CA ARG A 121 -5.64 -5.77 8.26
C ARG A 121 -4.87 -6.03 9.54
N ALA A 122 -5.18 -5.31 10.60
CA ALA A 122 -4.48 -5.44 11.87
C ALA A 122 -5.45 -5.42 13.06
N ASP A 123 -5.19 -6.30 14.02
CA ASP A 123 -5.82 -6.24 15.34
C ASP A 123 -4.97 -5.34 16.24
N LEU A 124 -5.52 -4.21 16.70
CA LEU A 124 -4.77 -3.20 17.44
C LEU A 124 -4.86 -3.40 18.96
N ARG A 125 -3.89 -2.84 19.70
CA ARG A 125 -3.76 -2.94 21.17
C ARG A 125 -4.97 -2.41 21.95
N ASP A 126 -5.73 -1.51 21.35
CA ASP A 126 -6.94 -0.97 21.96
C ASP A 126 -8.18 -1.84 21.71
N GLY A 127 -8.04 -2.97 21.01
CA GLY A 127 -9.13 -3.85 20.62
C GLY A 127 -9.88 -3.39 19.37
N SER A 128 -9.42 -2.34 18.70
CA SER A 128 -9.94 -1.94 17.39
C SER A 128 -9.33 -2.76 16.26
N VAL A 129 -10.02 -2.81 15.13
CA VAL A 129 -9.54 -3.46 13.92
C VAL A 129 -9.28 -2.41 12.86
N LEU A 130 -8.08 -2.41 12.30
CA LEU A 130 -7.68 -1.58 11.18
C LEU A 130 -7.76 -2.38 9.88
N ASP A 131 -8.38 -1.80 8.86
CA ASP A 131 -8.35 -2.27 7.47
C ASP A 131 -7.82 -1.14 6.59
N LEU A 132 -6.81 -1.41 5.75
CA LEU A 132 -6.25 -0.50 4.76
C LEU A 132 -6.30 -1.15 3.38
N SER A 133 -6.63 -0.37 2.36
CA SER A 133 -6.52 -0.76 0.96
C SER A 133 -5.94 0.38 0.13
N VAL A 134 -5.04 0.03 -0.78
CA VAL A 134 -4.48 0.94 -1.77
C VAL A 134 -4.68 0.34 -3.15
N THR A 135 -5.28 1.13 -4.05
CA THR A 135 -5.57 0.71 -5.41
C THR A 135 -5.15 1.82 -6.37
N ASP A 136 -4.25 1.48 -7.30
CA ASP A 136 -3.86 2.40 -8.35
C ASP A 136 -4.80 2.27 -9.54
N HIS A 137 -5.23 3.41 -10.08
CA HIS A 137 -6.02 3.52 -11.28
C HIS A 137 -5.25 4.36 -12.30
N VAL A 138 -4.78 3.73 -13.37
CA VAL A 138 -4.07 4.43 -14.44
C VAL A 138 -4.91 4.41 -15.70
N ARG A 139 -5.21 5.60 -16.19
CA ARG A 139 -5.86 5.78 -17.48
C ARG A 139 -4.81 5.96 -18.56
N HIS A 140 -4.87 5.14 -19.59
CA HIS A 140 -4.07 5.27 -20.79
C HIS A 140 -4.95 5.77 -21.93
N ARG A 141 -4.44 6.72 -22.70
CA ARG A 141 -5.09 7.24 -23.90
C ARG A 141 -4.10 7.22 -25.05
N ARG A 142 -4.37 6.42 -26.06
CA ARG A 142 -3.59 6.34 -27.30
C ARG A 142 -4.33 7.12 -28.39
N THR A 143 -3.59 7.89 -29.16
CA THR A 143 -4.08 8.60 -30.34
C THR A 143 -3.15 8.30 -31.49
N GLU A 144 -3.71 7.81 -32.57
CA GLU A 144 -3.00 7.42 -33.78
C GLU A 144 -3.49 8.28 -34.93
N LYS A 145 -2.58 8.81 -35.73
CA LYS A 145 -2.89 9.61 -36.91
C LYS A 145 -2.12 9.05 -38.09
N ARG A 146 -2.83 8.74 -39.17
CA ARG A 146 -2.23 8.31 -40.43
C ARG A 146 -2.13 9.51 -41.39
N SER A 147 -0.97 9.73 -41.99
CA SER A 147 -0.80 10.75 -43.05
C SER A 147 -1.33 10.24 -44.39
N ARG A 148 -1.49 11.14 -45.36
CA ARG A 148 -1.80 10.77 -46.76
C ARG A 148 -0.74 9.84 -47.37
N SER A 149 0.52 10.00 -46.97
CA SER A 149 1.64 9.12 -47.36
C SER A 149 1.71 7.80 -46.57
N GLY A 150 0.71 7.49 -45.74
CA GLY A 150 0.67 6.26 -44.93
C GLY A 150 1.49 6.29 -43.64
N ARG A 151 2.33 7.32 -43.41
CA ARG A 151 3.12 7.46 -42.17
C ARG A 151 2.20 7.55 -40.96
N LEU A 152 2.48 6.72 -39.95
CA LEU A 152 1.75 6.65 -38.69
C LEU A 152 2.42 7.50 -37.61
N LYS A 153 1.64 8.33 -36.91
CA LYS A 153 2.06 9.03 -35.70
C LYS A 153 1.22 8.55 -34.52
N ILE A 154 1.87 8.06 -33.47
CA ILE A 154 1.23 7.57 -32.24
C ILE A 154 1.59 8.51 -31.09
N LYS A 155 0.60 8.91 -30.30
CA LYS A 155 0.77 9.62 -29.03
C LYS A 155 0.04 8.88 -27.93
N VAL A 156 0.75 8.55 -26.85
CA VAL A 156 0.17 7.96 -25.64
C VAL A 156 0.21 9.01 -24.53
N LYS A 157 -0.90 9.17 -23.82
CA LYS A 157 -1.01 9.95 -22.59
C LYS A 157 -1.46 9.05 -21.47
N THR A 158 -0.86 9.20 -20.30
CA THR A 158 -1.23 8.45 -19.11
C THR A 158 -1.62 9.41 -17.98
N LYS A 159 -2.53 8.97 -17.11
CA LYS A 159 -2.88 9.69 -15.88
C LYS A 159 -3.12 8.68 -14.78
N GLY A 160 -2.30 8.72 -13.74
CA GLY A 160 -2.43 7.85 -12.58
C GLY A 160 -3.16 8.54 -11.43
N VAL A 161 -3.89 7.73 -10.67
CA VAL A 161 -4.51 8.09 -9.40
C VAL A 161 -4.41 6.89 -8.47
N ALA A 162 -3.88 7.06 -7.27
CA ALA A 162 -4.01 6.08 -6.21
C ALA A 162 -5.22 6.40 -5.34
N ARG A 163 -6.07 5.39 -5.08
CA ARG A 163 -7.14 5.44 -4.09
C ARG A 163 -6.65 4.74 -2.83
N VAL A 164 -6.58 5.49 -1.74
CA VAL A 164 -6.26 4.97 -0.41
C VAL A 164 -7.55 5.00 0.40
N SER A 165 -7.97 3.85 0.92
CA SER A 165 -9.11 3.75 1.81
C SER A 165 -8.69 3.01 3.06
N ALA A 166 -8.89 3.62 4.21
CA ALA A 166 -8.62 3.00 5.49
C ALA A 166 -9.84 3.09 6.40
N THR A 167 -10.04 2.07 7.21
CA THR A 167 -11.17 1.94 8.12
C THR A 167 -10.67 1.43 9.46
N ARG A 168 -11.12 2.05 10.53
CA ARG A 168 -10.91 1.56 11.89
C ARG A 168 -12.25 1.29 12.55
N THR A 169 -12.46 0.05 12.95
CA THR A 169 -13.64 -0.39 13.69
C THR A 169 -13.29 -0.44 15.16
N LEU A 170 -13.89 0.44 15.96
CA LEU A 170 -13.61 0.55 17.39
C LEU A 170 -14.30 -0.56 18.19
N PRO A 171 -13.78 -0.91 19.38
CA PRO A 171 -14.51 -1.77 20.30
C PRO A 171 -15.80 -1.07 20.77
N ARG A 172 -16.76 -1.87 21.25
CA ARG A 172 -18.05 -1.33 21.76
C ARG A 172 -17.78 -0.37 22.92
N GLY A 173 -18.45 0.78 22.91
CA GLY A 173 -18.33 1.80 23.97
C GLY A 173 -17.02 2.59 23.95
N ALA A 174 -16.19 2.48 22.90
CA ALA A 174 -15.01 3.31 22.76
C ALA A 174 -15.37 4.81 22.68
N ALA A 175 -14.59 5.64 23.38
CA ALA A 175 -14.73 7.08 23.28
C ALA A 175 -14.27 7.58 21.89
N VAL A 176 -15.06 8.46 21.29
CA VAL A 176 -14.79 9.09 20.00
C VAL A 176 -14.68 10.58 20.23
N ARG A 177 -13.65 11.22 19.67
CA ARG A 177 -13.42 12.66 19.79
C ARG A 177 -13.14 13.24 18.42
N ARG A 178 -13.99 14.16 17.95
CA ARG A 178 -13.71 14.92 16.73
C ARG A 178 -12.43 15.75 16.91
N PRO A 179 -11.45 15.67 15.99
CA PRO A 179 -10.27 16.53 16.03
C PRO A 179 -10.64 18.02 15.90
N ALA A 180 -9.92 18.89 16.60
CA ALA A 180 -10.15 20.34 16.55
C ALA A 180 -9.76 20.95 15.19
N THR A 181 -8.69 20.44 14.57
CA THR A 181 -8.26 20.88 13.24
C THR A 181 -8.82 19.96 12.15
N PRO A 182 -9.18 20.50 10.97
CA PRO A 182 -9.70 19.69 9.88
C PRO A 182 -8.66 18.66 9.38
N PRO A 183 -9.09 17.59 8.69
CA PRO A 183 -8.18 16.72 7.97
C PRO A 183 -7.50 17.47 6.81
N PRO A 184 -6.36 16.97 6.29
CA PRO A 184 -5.78 17.48 5.05
C PRO A 184 -6.81 17.49 3.92
N PRO A 185 -6.78 18.47 2.99
CA PRO A 185 -7.85 18.69 2.00
C PRO A 185 -8.02 17.54 1.00
N PHE A 186 -7.02 16.67 0.87
CA PHE A 186 -7.07 15.47 0.01
C PHE A 186 -7.60 14.22 0.72
N VAL A 187 -7.91 14.31 2.03
CA VAL A 187 -8.45 13.24 2.86
C VAL A 187 -9.88 13.58 3.25
N SER A 188 -10.80 12.66 2.96
CA SER A 188 -12.15 12.70 3.47
C SER A 188 -12.29 11.74 4.65
N VAL A 189 -12.99 12.16 5.70
CA VAL A 189 -13.25 11.34 6.88
C VAL A 189 -14.76 11.19 7.07
N ARG A 190 -15.20 9.97 7.35
CA ARG A 190 -16.59 9.62 7.66
C ARG A 190 -16.61 8.82 8.96
N VAL A 191 -17.50 9.19 9.86
CA VAL A 191 -17.74 8.44 11.09
C VAL A 191 -19.15 7.90 11.03
N ARG A 192 -19.29 6.60 11.26
CA ARG A 192 -20.57 5.92 11.39
C ARG A 192 -20.68 5.38 12.80
N GLU A 193 -21.65 5.91 13.54
CA GLU A 193 -22.02 5.42 14.85
C GLU A 193 -23.06 4.30 14.70
N GLY A 194 -23.00 3.33 15.62
CA GLY A 194 -23.82 2.12 15.62
C GLY A 194 -23.41 1.22 16.78
N GLU A 195 -23.61 -0.08 16.66
CA GLU A 195 -23.16 -1.04 17.69
C GLU A 195 -21.64 -0.94 17.95
N ARG A 196 -20.87 -0.71 16.89
CA ARG A 196 -19.46 -0.32 16.95
C ARG A 196 -19.29 0.93 16.09
N THR A 197 -18.54 1.90 16.59
CA THR A 197 -18.18 3.06 15.79
C THR A 197 -17.16 2.66 14.72
N VAL A 198 -17.42 3.06 13.48
CA VAL A 198 -16.54 2.86 12.34
C VAL A 198 -16.07 4.23 11.84
N ILE A 199 -14.77 4.44 11.85
CA ILE A 199 -14.13 5.63 11.27
C ILE A 199 -13.53 5.20 9.94
N ARG A 200 -13.84 5.91 8.86
CA ARG A 200 -13.34 5.65 7.52
C ARG A 200 -12.66 6.89 6.96
N THR A 201 -11.47 6.71 6.42
CA THR A 201 -10.73 7.73 5.67
C THR A 201 -10.60 7.29 4.22
N ASP A 202 -10.84 8.20 3.29
CA ASP A 202 -10.64 7.98 1.87
C ASP A 202 -9.84 9.14 1.27
N ALA A 203 -8.82 8.83 0.46
CA ALA A 203 -8.02 9.81 -0.26
C ALA A 203 -7.81 9.43 -1.72
N LYS A 204 -7.68 10.45 -2.55
CA LYS A 204 -7.38 10.33 -3.98
C LYS A 204 -6.07 11.06 -4.28
N LEU A 205 -5.00 10.29 -4.42
CA LEU A 205 -3.65 10.83 -4.62
C LEU A 205 -3.33 10.84 -6.12
N ALA A 206 -2.97 12.00 -6.65
CA ALA A 206 -2.43 12.07 -8.01
C ALA A 206 -1.06 11.39 -8.01
N VAL A 207 -0.86 10.46 -8.94
CA VAL A 207 0.39 9.73 -9.09
C VAL A 207 0.77 9.66 -10.55
N ASP A 208 2.07 9.63 -10.83
CA ASP A 208 2.52 9.34 -12.18
C ASP A 208 2.19 7.89 -12.53
N ALA A 209 2.01 7.62 -13.82
CA ALA A 209 1.53 6.32 -14.29
C ALA A 209 2.45 5.13 -13.96
N GLN A 210 3.65 5.38 -13.46
CA GLN A 210 4.64 4.39 -13.07
C GLN A 210 5.11 4.55 -11.62
N VAL A 211 4.63 5.57 -10.91
CA VAL A 211 5.08 5.90 -9.56
C VAL A 211 3.90 5.64 -8.61
N ARG A 212 4.14 4.87 -7.56
CA ARG A 212 3.15 4.61 -6.51
C ARG A 212 3.07 5.81 -5.55
N PRO A 213 1.96 5.96 -4.79
CA PRO A 213 1.91 6.98 -3.76
C PRO A 213 3.01 6.76 -2.73
N THR A 214 3.60 7.82 -2.20
CA THR A 214 4.66 7.71 -1.18
C THR A 214 4.10 7.14 0.13
N PRO A 215 4.92 6.46 0.96
CA PRO A 215 4.41 5.87 2.19
C PRO A 215 3.88 6.94 3.16
N GLU A 216 4.47 8.13 3.17
CA GLU A 216 4.03 9.26 4.01
C GLU A 216 2.59 9.66 3.67
N ARG A 217 2.23 9.71 2.37
CA ARG A 217 0.86 10.02 1.96
C ARG A 217 -0.15 8.95 2.39
N ILE A 218 0.26 7.69 2.44
CA ILE A 218 -0.60 6.61 2.96
C ILE A 218 -0.72 6.73 4.48
N LEU A 219 0.38 7.03 5.18
CA LEU A 219 0.42 7.24 6.62
C LEU A 219 -0.37 8.48 7.05
N ASP A 220 -0.41 9.56 6.25
CA ASP A 220 -1.28 10.72 6.47
C ASP A 220 -2.76 10.28 6.55
N VAL A 221 -3.19 9.42 5.62
CA VAL A 221 -4.57 8.89 5.56
C VAL A 221 -4.89 7.99 6.76
N LEU A 222 -3.92 7.19 7.20
CA LEU A 222 -4.05 6.35 8.39
C LEU A 222 -4.10 7.20 9.67
N THR A 223 -3.24 8.21 9.79
CA THR A 223 -3.17 9.11 10.95
C THR A 223 -4.52 9.76 11.23
N GLU A 224 -5.25 10.14 10.17
CA GLU A 224 -6.60 10.69 10.32
C GLU A 224 -7.58 9.74 11.00
N LEU A 225 -7.39 8.41 10.98
CA LEU A 225 -8.23 7.48 11.76
C LEU A 225 -7.95 7.60 13.27
N PHE A 226 -6.70 7.78 13.65
CA PHE A 226 -6.26 7.77 15.05
C PHE A 226 -6.56 9.08 15.77
N ARG A 227 -6.61 10.19 15.03
CA ARG A 227 -6.98 11.51 15.58
C ARG A 227 -8.39 11.52 16.20
N TRP A 228 -9.27 10.63 15.75
CA TRP A 228 -10.67 10.54 16.20
C TRP A 228 -10.88 9.74 17.48
N THR A 229 -9.82 9.16 18.04
CA THR A 229 -9.85 8.48 19.34
C THR A 229 -8.94 9.22 20.31
N PRO A 230 -9.34 9.43 21.58
CA PRO A 230 -8.42 9.95 22.57
C PRO A 230 -7.25 8.98 22.76
N PRO A 231 -6.01 9.47 22.96
CA PRO A 231 -4.93 8.60 23.38
C PRO A 231 -5.34 7.90 24.67
N LYS A 232 -5.21 6.58 24.72
CA LYS A 232 -5.49 5.82 25.93
C LYS A 232 -4.52 6.30 27.00
N ALA A 233 -5.03 6.81 28.12
CA ALA A 233 -4.17 7.20 29.24
C ALA A 233 -3.28 6.00 29.58
N ALA A 234 -1.96 6.19 29.54
CA ALA A 234 -1.03 5.15 29.95
C ALA A 234 -1.43 4.72 31.37
N ARG A 235 -1.84 3.47 31.53
CA ARG A 235 -2.04 2.90 32.87
C ARG A 235 -0.69 3.02 33.56
N ARG A 236 -0.56 3.95 34.51
CA ARG A 236 0.55 3.98 35.48
C ARG A 236 0.51 2.62 36.18
N THR A 237 1.39 1.72 35.78
CA THR A 237 1.71 0.54 36.56
C THR A 237 2.41 1.04 37.83
N SER A 238 1.66 1.06 38.93
CA SER A 238 2.19 1.13 40.30
C SER A 238 2.80 -0.20 40.69
#